data_AF-A0A7V1JLH3-F1
#
_entry.id   AF-A0A7V1JLH3-F1
#
_cell.length_a   1.000
_cell.length_b   1.000
_cell.length_c   1.000
_cell.angle_alpha   90.00
_cell.angle_beta   90.00
_cell.angle_gamma   90.00
#
_symmetry.space_group_name_H-M   'P 1'
#
loop_
_entity.id
_entity.type
_entity.pdbx_description
1 polymer ?
#
loop_
_entity_poly.entity_id
_entity_poly.type
_entity_poly.pdbx_seq_one_letter_code
_entity_poly.pdbx_strand_id
1 'polypeptide(L)'
;MAMVAVWMTVRKLDHNGREVIAYPGRVLARTPVSVALATCWERPPADLGYVVLEPGDRWVETFYTDRWYDVLEIRTAEGRLKGWYCNITRPAHITATEVRAEDLALDLWVDCQGRAAVLDEEEFAALDLSPKERAAALAALATLKEMAAQGAAPFAGGMEGGMEEPLEVVVGELLRKRGLTLAVAESCTGGLIGHRITNVPGSSDYYLGSVTAYAYEVKEALLGVRHNTLYEHGAVSAETALEMAQGVRQVMRADLGLAVTGIAGPGGGMPGKPVGLVYLALVAPDGEWVERHVWTGSRQANKAASA
;
A
#
# COMPACT_ATOMS: atom_id res chain seq x y z
N MET A 1 -18.71 6.70 -13.55
CA MET A 1 -17.85 7.89 -13.36
C MET A 1 -16.52 7.40 -12.83
N ALA A 2 -15.43 7.65 -13.56
CA ALA A 2 -14.09 7.35 -13.08
C ALA A 2 -13.90 7.97 -11.69
N MET A 3 -13.32 7.23 -10.74
CA MET A 3 -12.78 7.86 -9.54
C MET A 3 -11.59 8.71 -9.99
N VAL A 4 -11.88 9.97 -10.28
CA VAL A 4 -10.89 11.01 -10.54
C VAL A 4 -9.92 10.98 -9.36
N ALA A 5 -8.61 10.87 -9.64
CA ALA A 5 -7.60 11.02 -8.60
C ALA A 5 -7.92 12.27 -7.79
N VAL A 6 -8.19 12.09 -6.50
CA VAL A 6 -8.57 13.21 -5.63
C VAL A 6 -7.29 13.92 -5.26
N TRP A 7 -7.13 15.12 -5.79
CA TRP A 7 -6.03 16.01 -5.46
C TRP A 7 -6.49 17.01 -4.41
N MET A 8 -5.60 17.32 -3.48
CA MET A 8 -5.78 18.37 -2.50
C MET A 8 -4.63 19.35 -2.59
N THR A 9 -4.92 20.62 -2.34
CA THR A 9 -3.88 21.63 -2.12
C THR A 9 -3.47 21.61 -0.66
N VAL A 10 -2.19 21.37 -0.40
CA VAL A 10 -1.60 21.61 0.93
C VAL A 10 -1.15 23.06 1.00
N ARG A 11 -1.50 23.74 2.08
CA ARG A 11 -1.01 25.09 2.43
C ARG A 11 -0.33 25.00 3.78
N LYS A 12 0.98 25.17 3.78
CA LYS A 12 1.78 25.31 5.00
C LYS A 12 1.82 26.79 5.36
N LEU A 13 1.39 27.09 6.57
CA LEU A 13 1.30 28.43 7.13
C LEU A 13 2.35 28.59 8.21
N ASP A 14 2.88 29.79 8.41
CA ASP A 14 3.69 30.11 9.58
C ASP A 14 2.81 30.15 10.85
N HIS A 15 3.45 30.31 12.02
CA HIS A 15 2.77 30.42 13.31
C HIS A 15 1.71 31.55 13.38
N ASN A 16 1.83 32.58 12.53
CA ASN A 16 0.91 33.70 12.43
C ASN A 16 -0.21 33.48 11.39
N GLY A 17 -0.28 32.28 10.78
CA GLY A 17 -1.28 31.92 9.78
C GLY A 17 -0.99 32.46 8.37
N ARG A 18 0.22 32.95 8.09
CA ARG A 18 0.61 33.42 6.76
C ARG A 18 1.12 32.26 5.92
N GLU A 19 0.68 32.19 4.66
CA GLU A 19 1.13 31.13 3.76
C GLU A 19 2.61 31.26 3.42
N VAL A 20 3.35 30.18 3.69
CA VAL A 20 4.78 30.06 3.37
C VAL A 20 4.96 29.30 2.06
N ILE A 21 4.23 28.19 1.90
CA ILE A 21 4.31 27.33 0.73
C ILE A 21 2.99 26.61 0.49
N ALA A 22 2.66 26.41 -0.78
CA ALA A 22 1.55 25.57 -1.21
C ALA A 22 1.99 24.58 -2.30
N TYR A 23 1.45 23.37 -2.25
CA TYR A 23 1.73 22.32 -3.23
C TYR A 23 0.54 21.36 -3.40
N PRO A 24 0.39 20.73 -4.57
CA PRO A 24 -0.60 19.69 -4.76
C PRO A 24 -0.15 18.37 -4.10
N GLY A 25 -1.11 17.63 -3.57
CA GLY A 25 -0.92 16.28 -3.04
C GLY A 25 -2.04 15.35 -3.49
N ARG A 26 -1.68 14.15 -3.96
CA ARG A 26 -2.64 13.10 -4.32
C ARG A 26 -3.09 12.37 -3.06
N VAL A 27 -4.39 12.29 -2.81
CA VAL A 27 -4.93 11.57 -1.66
C VAL A 27 -4.62 10.08 -1.76
N LEU A 28 -3.95 9.54 -0.74
CA LEU A 28 -3.66 8.12 -0.59
C LEU A 28 -4.66 7.45 0.36
N ALA A 29 -4.89 8.07 1.51
CA ALA A 29 -5.80 7.59 2.53
C ALA A 29 -6.45 8.77 3.26
N ARG A 30 -7.67 8.56 3.73
CA ARG A 30 -8.41 9.54 4.52
C ARG A 30 -9.19 8.84 5.61
N THR A 31 -9.12 9.36 6.83
CA THR A 31 -9.92 8.94 7.98
C THR A 31 -10.75 10.14 8.47
N PRO A 32 -11.62 9.98 9.48
CA PRO A 32 -12.31 11.11 10.10
C PRO A 32 -11.37 12.17 10.70
N VAL A 33 -10.13 11.78 11.05
CA VAL A 33 -9.18 12.65 11.76
C VAL A 33 -7.85 12.85 11.02
N SER A 34 -7.66 12.26 9.84
CA SER A 34 -6.39 12.37 9.12
C SER A 34 -6.52 12.26 7.60
N VAL A 35 -5.54 12.79 6.89
CA VAL A 35 -5.34 12.56 5.44
C VAL A 35 -3.87 12.33 5.15
N ALA A 36 -3.57 11.30 4.37
CA ALA A 36 -2.24 11.03 3.83
C ALA A 36 -2.20 11.43 2.35
N LEU A 37 -1.22 12.25 1.98
CA LEU A 37 -1.05 12.84 0.65
C LEU A 37 0.30 12.43 0.08
N ALA A 38 0.31 11.99 -1.17
CA ALA A 38 1.52 11.74 -1.94
C ALA A 38 1.89 12.96 -2.79
N THR A 39 3.16 13.32 -2.77
CA THR A 39 3.78 14.29 -3.68
C THR A 39 5.22 13.85 -3.99
N CYS A 40 5.96 14.64 -4.76
CA CYS A 40 7.37 14.39 -5.05
C CYS A 40 8.20 15.67 -4.97
N TRP A 41 9.49 15.50 -4.70
CA TRP A 41 10.45 16.60 -4.78
C TRP A 41 10.78 16.89 -6.25
N GLU A 42 10.26 17.99 -6.78
CA GLU A 42 10.50 18.41 -8.18
C GLU A 42 11.60 19.48 -8.32
N ARG A 43 12.23 19.85 -7.21
CA ARG A 43 13.25 20.92 -7.15
C ARG A 43 14.66 20.36 -7.35
N PRO A 44 15.66 21.22 -7.64
CA PRO A 44 17.06 20.80 -7.63
C PRO A 44 17.45 20.14 -6.31
N PRO A 45 18.52 19.31 -6.30
CA PRO A 45 18.99 18.69 -5.07
C PRO A 45 19.23 19.71 -3.95
N ALA A 46 18.81 19.38 -2.73
CA ALA A 46 18.99 20.22 -1.55
C ALA A 46 19.56 19.39 -0.40
N ASP A 47 20.70 19.81 0.12
CA ASP A 47 21.31 19.21 1.32
C ASP A 47 20.85 20.01 2.54
N LEU A 48 20.10 19.34 3.42
CA LEU A 48 19.58 19.93 4.66
C LEU A 48 20.47 19.61 5.87
N GLY A 49 21.62 18.97 5.66
CA GLY A 49 22.55 18.54 6.72
C GLY A 49 22.18 17.23 7.40
N TYR A 50 20.89 16.89 7.47
CA TYR A 50 20.38 15.62 8.01
C TYR A 50 19.79 14.70 6.93
N VAL A 51 19.45 15.23 5.75
CA VAL A 51 18.99 14.48 4.58
C VAL A 51 19.34 15.26 3.31
N VAL A 52 19.67 14.52 2.25
CA VAL A 52 19.79 15.06 0.89
C VAL A 52 18.51 14.74 0.13
N LEU A 53 17.81 15.78 -0.29
CA LEU A 53 16.63 15.70 -1.13
C LEU A 53 17.06 15.74 -2.60
N GLU A 54 16.52 14.82 -3.39
CA GLU A 54 16.86 14.66 -4.80
C GLU A 54 15.60 14.73 -5.67
N PRO A 55 15.68 15.27 -6.90
CA PRO A 55 14.56 15.26 -7.84
C PRO A 55 13.96 13.85 -7.98
N GLY A 56 12.66 13.73 -7.79
CA GLY A 56 11.94 12.46 -7.84
C GLY A 56 11.82 11.72 -6.51
N ASP A 57 12.43 12.21 -5.43
CA ASP A 57 12.15 11.69 -4.08
C ASP A 57 10.64 11.69 -3.81
N ARG A 58 10.15 10.56 -3.31
CA ARG A 58 8.73 10.34 -3.03
C ARG A 58 8.40 10.76 -1.62
N TRP A 59 7.38 11.60 -1.50
CA TRP A 59 6.97 12.23 -0.26
C TRP A 59 5.56 11.77 0.08
N VAL A 60 5.39 11.21 1.27
CA VAL A 60 4.06 10.88 1.82
C VAL A 60 3.88 11.62 3.12
N GLU A 61 2.98 12.58 3.11
CA GLU A 61 2.72 13.44 4.25
C GLU A 61 1.36 13.17 4.85
N THR A 62 1.33 12.93 6.16
CA THR A 62 0.10 12.66 6.90
C THR A 62 -0.22 13.81 7.84
N PHE A 63 -1.38 14.42 7.62
CA PHE A 63 -1.93 15.51 8.42
C PHE A 63 -3.04 14.99 9.33
N TYR A 64 -3.17 15.62 10.50
CA TYR A 64 -4.13 15.21 11.53
C TYR A 64 -4.95 16.41 12.01
N THR A 65 -6.25 16.20 12.23
CA THR A 65 -7.14 17.23 12.81
C THR A 65 -7.17 17.20 14.33
N ASP A 66 -6.56 16.19 14.96
CA ASP A 66 -6.57 15.94 16.39
C ASP A 66 -5.17 15.85 17.01
N ARG A 67 -4.11 16.06 16.22
CA ARG A 67 -2.71 16.02 16.69
C ARG A 67 -1.99 17.32 16.38
N TRP A 68 -0.98 17.61 17.18
CA TRP A 68 -0.14 18.80 17.08
C TRP A 68 1.12 18.56 16.25
N TYR A 69 1.00 17.73 15.22
CA TYR A 69 2.09 17.43 14.31
C TYR A 69 1.54 16.87 13.00
N ASP A 70 2.35 16.97 11.95
CA ASP A 70 2.24 16.16 10.75
C ASP A 70 3.55 15.37 10.54
N VAL A 71 3.48 14.31 9.73
CA VAL A 71 4.64 13.45 9.46
C VAL A 71 4.79 13.25 7.97
N LEU A 72 5.96 13.64 7.46
CA LEU A 72 6.40 13.46 6.08
C LEU A 72 7.41 12.30 6.02
N GLU A 73 6.99 11.18 5.42
CA GLU A 73 7.89 10.09 5.05
C GLU A 73 8.59 10.41 3.72
N ILE A 74 9.92 10.28 3.70
CA ILE A 74 10.76 10.60 2.55
C ILE A 74 11.44 9.32 2.05
N ARG A 75 11.26 9.04 0.76
CA ARG A 75 11.92 7.92 0.06
C ARG A 75 12.62 8.39 -1.20
N THR A 76 13.63 7.65 -1.64
CA THR A 76 14.22 7.84 -2.97
C THR A 76 13.19 7.61 -4.07
N ALA A 77 13.50 7.99 -5.31
CA ALA A 77 12.64 7.72 -6.46
C ALA A 77 12.36 6.20 -6.66
N GLU A 78 13.31 5.36 -6.23
CA GLU A 78 13.26 3.89 -6.24
C GLU A 78 12.61 3.30 -4.97
N GLY A 79 12.16 4.12 -4.03
CA GLY A 79 11.39 3.68 -2.85
C GLY A 79 12.22 3.35 -1.59
N ARG A 80 13.54 3.59 -1.60
CA ARG A 80 14.37 3.40 -0.40
C ARG A 80 14.07 4.48 0.63
N LEU A 81 13.79 4.09 1.88
CA LEU A 81 13.55 5.03 2.98
C LEU A 81 14.77 5.91 3.26
N LYS A 82 14.57 7.23 3.25
CA LYS A 82 15.55 8.23 3.71
C LYS A 82 15.30 8.59 5.18
N GLY A 83 14.04 8.71 5.58
CA GLY A 83 13.63 8.99 6.97
C GLY A 83 12.26 9.67 7.02
N TRP A 84 11.97 10.30 8.15
CA TRP A 84 10.74 11.04 8.41
C TRP A 84 11.06 12.43 8.93
N TYR A 85 10.40 13.42 8.34
CA TYR A 85 10.42 14.80 8.80
C TYR A 85 9.07 15.10 9.48
N CYS A 86 9.09 15.53 10.74
CA CYS A 86 7.87 15.76 11.50
C CYS A 86 7.78 17.25 11.88
N ASN A 87 6.81 17.96 11.32
CA ASN A 87 6.53 19.33 11.73
C ASN A 87 5.66 19.30 12.99
N ILE A 88 6.04 20.05 14.03
CA ILE A 88 5.15 20.32 15.16
C ILE A 88 4.25 21.49 14.76
N THR A 89 2.95 21.22 14.69
CA THR A 89 1.95 22.13 14.11
C THR A 89 0.76 22.30 15.03
N ARG A 90 -0.08 23.31 14.76
CA ARG A 90 -1.47 23.26 15.25
C ARG A 90 -2.24 22.19 14.47
N PRO A 91 -3.28 21.56 15.06
CA PRO A 91 -4.08 20.57 14.34
C PRO A 91 -4.59 21.11 13.01
N ALA A 92 -4.39 20.32 11.96
CA ALA A 92 -4.63 20.76 10.60
C ALA A 92 -6.13 20.97 10.33
N HIS A 93 -6.44 21.98 9.52
CA HIS A 93 -7.78 22.17 9.00
C HIS A 93 -7.89 21.46 7.64
N ILE A 94 -8.67 20.36 7.61
CA ILE A 94 -8.79 19.48 6.45
C ILE A 94 -10.20 19.57 5.85
N THR A 95 -10.28 19.99 4.59
CA THR A 95 -11.54 20.06 3.81
C THR A 95 -11.60 18.95 2.76
N ALA A 96 -12.54 19.02 1.81
CA ALA A 96 -12.60 18.08 0.69
C ALA A 96 -11.43 18.25 -0.30
N THR A 97 -10.90 19.47 -0.43
CA THR A 97 -9.94 19.85 -1.49
C THR A 97 -8.68 20.52 -0.96
N GLU A 98 -8.60 20.80 0.33
CA GLU A 98 -7.50 21.59 0.91
C GLU A 98 -7.12 21.10 2.31
N VAL A 99 -5.82 21.11 2.60
CA VAL A 99 -5.24 20.98 3.94
C VAL A 99 -4.54 22.29 4.28
N ARG A 100 -4.81 22.83 5.47
CA ARG A 100 -4.03 23.93 6.06
C ARG A 100 -3.36 23.43 7.33
N ALA A 101 -2.04 23.58 7.42
CA ALA A 101 -1.27 23.25 8.60
C ALA A 101 -0.44 24.47 9.01
N GLU A 102 -0.63 24.92 10.26
CA GLU A 102 0.10 26.04 10.85
C GLU A 102 1.30 25.53 11.61
N ASP A 103 2.48 25.89 11.13
CA ASP A 103 3.75 25.45 11.66
C ASP A 103 4.15 26.23 12.93
N LEU A 104 4.75 25.53 13.89
CA LEU A 104 5.23 26.09 15.15
C LEU A 104 6.76 26.16 15.20
N ALA A 105 7.46 26.09 14.06
CA ALA A 105 8.91 26.22 13.97
C ALA A 105 9.67 25.30 14.93
N LEU A 106 9.17 24.07 15.10
CA LEU A 106 9.78 23.02 15.89
C LEU A 106 9.61 21.72 15.13
N ASP A 107 10.70 21.01 14.93
CA ASP A 107 10.69 19.84 14.05
C ASP A 107 11.43 18.66 14.67
N LEU A 108 11.09 17.48 14.18
CA LEU A 108 11.80 16.25 14.48
C LEU A 108 12.17 15.54 13.18
N TRP A 109 13.46 15.37 12.96
CA TRP A 109 13.97 14.42 11.99
C TRP A 109 14.16 13.05 12.63
N VAL A 110 13.65 12.00 11.98
CA VAL A 110 13.91 10.61 12.34
C VAL A 110 14.52 9.92 11.14
N ASP A 111 15.77 9.44 11.24
CA ASP A 111 16.41 8.78 10.11
C ASP A 111 15.89 7.36 9.88
N CYS A 112 16.31 6.73 8.79
CA CYS A 112 15.90 5.36 8.42
C CYS A 112 16.31 4.27 9.45
N GLN A 113 17.13 4.60 10.44
CA GLN A 113 17.51 3.71 11.55
C GLN A 113 16.73 4.02 12.84
N GLY A 114 15.79 4.97 12.81
CA GLY A 114 15.00 5.39 13.96
C GLY A 114 15.73 6.37 14.89
N ARG A 115 16.87 6.93 14.48
CA ARG A 115 17.59 7.92 15.29
C ARG A 115 16.92 9.29 15.10
N ALA A 116 16.57 9.91 16.21
CA ALA A 116 15.81 11.15 16.23
C ALA A 116 16.69 12.37 16.55
N ALA A 117 16.52 13.46 15.80
CA ALA A 117 17.17 14.75 16.00
C ALA A 117 16.10 15.85 16.02
N VAL A 118 16.10 16.68 17.07
CA VAL A 118 15.22 17.85 17.17
C VAL A 118 15.88 18.98 16.38
N LEU A 119 15.07 19.72 15.63
CA LEU A 119 15.51 20.86 14.82
C LEU A 119 14.76 22.13 15.27
N ASP A 120 15.37 23.27 14.97
CA ASP A 120 14.77 24.61 15.12
C ASP A 120 14.29 24.97 16.54
N GLU A 121 14.91 24.37 17.57
CA GLU A 121 14.59 24.64 18.99
C GLU A 121 14.69 26.13 19.37
N GLU A 122 15.66 26.85 18.79
CA GLU A 122 15.85 28.28 19.01
C GLU A 122 14.71 29.11 18.39
N GLU A 123 14.22 28.71 17.20
CA GLU A 123 13.13 29.40 16.51
C GLU A 123 11.82 29.20 17.29
N PHE A 124 11.51 27.98 17.72
CA PHE A 124 10.38 27.67 18.60
C PHE A 124 10.41 28.45 19.92
N ALA A 125 11.60 28.59 20.52
CA ALA A 125 11.77 29.31 21.78
C ALA A 125 11.44 30.80 21.61
N ALA A 126 11.73 31.37 20.43
CA ALA A 126 11.47 32.78 20.11
C ALA A 126 9.99 33.10 19.80
N LEU A 127 9.14 32.10 19.54
CA LEU A 127 7.73 32.33 19.23
C LEU A 127 6.93 32.89 20.43
N ASP A 128 5.99 33.80 20.16
CA ASP A 128 5.04 34.32 21.14
C ASP A 128 3.82 33.39 21.28
N LEU A 129 4.05 32.20 21.85
CA LEU A 129 3.01 31.20 22.08
C LEU A 129 2.40 31.33 23.48
N SER A 130 1.09 31.10 23.57
CA SER A 130 0.46 30.94 24.88
C SER A 130 1.04 29.71 25.62
N PRO A 131 1.03 29.69 26.97
CA PRO A 131 1.54 28.57 27.74
C PRO A 131 0.90 27.22 27.36
N LYS A 132 -0.37 27.24 26.95
CA LYS A 132 -1.12 26.06 26.53
C LYS A 132 -0.61 25.53 25.19
N GLU A 133 -0.40 26.40 24.20
CA GLU A 133 0.10 26.01 22.88
C GLU A 133 1.52 25.47 22.99
N ARG A 134 2.38 26.15 23.77
CA ARG A 134 3.75 25.70 24.01
C ARG A 134 3.78 24.33 24.67
N ALA A 135 2.92 24.08 25.67
CA ALA A 135 2.81 22.77 26.31
C ALA A 135 2.32 21.67 25.33
N ALA A 136 1.37 21.99 24.46
CA ALA A 136 0.86 21.04 23.47
C ALA A 136 1.93 20.67 22.41
N ALA A 137 2.67 21.65 21.91
CA ALA A 137 3.79 21.43 20.98
C ALA A 137 4.88 20.55 21.60
N LEU A 138 5.30 20.83 22.84
CA LEU A 138 6.30 20.02 23.54
C LEU A 138 5.80 18.59 23.82
N ALA A 139 4.51 18.42 24.13
CA ALA A 139 3.92 17.10 24.31
C ALA A 139 3.87 16.30 22.99
N ALA A 140 3.59 16.96 21.86
CA ALA A 140 3.66 16.34 20.54
C ALA A 140 5.09 15.89 20.21
N LEU A 141 6.09 16.74 20.43
CA LEU A 141 7.50 16.37 20.24
C LEU A 141 7.89 15.17 21.12
N ALA A 142 7.49 15.17 22.39
CA ALA A 142 7.76 14.04 23.30
C ALA A 142 7.11 12.75 22.80
N THR A 143 5.86 12.82 22.33
CA THR A 143 5.13 11.69 21.75
C THR A 143 5.86 11.12 20.53
N LEU A 144 6.32 11.98 19.61
CA LEU A 144 7.05 11.54 18.42
C LEU A 144 8.40 10.90 18.77
N LYS A 145 9.13 11.46 19.72
CA LYS A 145 10.40 10.89 20.21
C LYS A 145 10.20 9.51 20.85
N GLU A 146 9.12 9.35 21.62
CA GLU A 146 8.76 8.06 22.20
C GLU A 146 8.39 7.04 21.13
N MET A 147 7.56 7.42 20.16
CA MET A 147 7.20 6.57 19.01
C MET A 147 8.44 6.14 18.23
N ALA A 148 9.37 7.07 17.95
CA ALA A 148 10.61 6.78 17.23
C ALA A 148 11.50 5.81 18.02
N ALA A 149 11.67 6.04 19.33
CA ALA A 149 12.46 5.17 20.21
C ALA A 149 11.87 3.75 20.32
N GLN A 150 10.55 3.61 20.23
CA GLN A 150 9.85 2.33 20.28
C GLN A 150 9.76 1.63 18.90
N GLY A 151 10.17 2.30 17.81
CA GLY A 151 9.90 1.82 16.45
C GLY A 151 8.40 1.66 16.19
N ALA A 152 7.57 2.47 16.83
CA ALA A 152 6.13 2.46 16.64
C ALA A 152 5.75 3.23 15.37
N ALA A 153 4.59 2.93 14.79
CA ALA A 153 4.08 3.70 13.65
C ALA A 153 4.01 5.21 13.98
N PRO A 154 4.43 6.10 13.06
CA PRO A 154 4.84 5.82 11.67
C PRO A 154 6.32 5.42 11.48
N PHE A 155 7.14 5.41 12.53
CA PHE A 155 8.59 5.20 12.50
C PHE A 155 9.05 3.73 12.58
N ALA A 156 8.13 2.78 12.38
CA ALA A 156 8.46 1.36 12.36
C ALA A 156 9.32 1.05 11.12
N GLY A 157 10.63 1.25 11.25
CA GLY A 157 11.63 0.95 10.22
C GLY A 157 11.67 -0.54 9.94
N GLY A 158 11.12 -0.94 8.78
CA GLY A 158 11.12 -2.32 8.31
C GLY A 158 9.79 -3.06 8.44
N MET A 159 8.64 -2.39 8.29
CA MET A 159 7.56 -3.08 7.57
C MET A 159 7.80 -2.90 6.07
N GLU A 160 7.51 -3.96 5.31
CA GLU A 160 7.28 -4.03 3.86
C GLU A 160 6.18 -3.05 3.42
N GLY A 161 6.39 -1.77 3.71
CA GLY A 161 5.40 -0.70 3.72
C GLY A 161 6.02 0.64 3.35
N GLY A 162 7.17 0.63 2.66
CA GLY A 162 7.18 1.48 1.48
C GLY A 162 5.96 1.05 0.69
N MET A 163 5.07 1.97 0.34
CA MET A 163 4.08 1.63 -0.68
C MET A 163 4.88 1.37 -1.95
N GLU A 164 5.39 0.14 -2.08
CA GLU A 164 5.41 -0.55 -3.35
C GLU A 164 4.06 -0.21 -3.95
N GLU A 165 4.13 0.41 -5.12
CA GLU A 165 2.96 0.63 -5.92
C GLU A 165 2.18 -0.69 -5.91
N PRO A 166 0.89 -0.68 -5.48
CA PRO A 166 0.16 -1.92 -5.22
C PRO A 166 0.36 -2.87 -6.39
N LEU A 167 0.63 -4.15 -6.13
CA LEU A 167 1.02 -5.10 -7.18
C LEU A 167 0.05 -5.07 -8.37
N GLU A 168 -1.25 -4.88 -8.12
CA GLU A 168 -2.27 -4.70 -9.15
C GLU A 168 -2.01 -3.52 -10.10
N VAL A 169 -1.45 -2.41 -9.61
CA VAL A 169 -1.04 -1.25 -10.41
C VAL A 169 0.20 -1.59 -11.23
N VAL A 170 1.25 -2.14 -10.60
CA VAL A 170 2.51 -2.50 -11.29
C VAL A 170 2.25 -3.53 -12.39
N VAL A 171 1.51 -4.60 -12.07
CA VAL A 171 1.11 -5.65 -13.03
C VAL A 171 0.27 -5.04 -14.15
N GLY A 172 -0.70 -4.19 -13.82
CA GLY A 172 -1.53 -3.52 -14.81
C GLY A 172 -0.73 -2.67 -15.79
N GLU A 173 0.26 -1.92 -15.31
CA GLU A 173 1.16 -1.16 -16.18
C GLU A 173 2.00 -2.05 -17.09
N LEU A 174 2.57 -3.14 -16.56
CA LEU A 174 3.38 -4.08 -17.34
C LEU A 174 2.57 -4.76 -18.44
N LEU A 175 1.34 -5.16 -18.13
CA LEU A 175 0.42 -5.75 -19.10
C LEU A 175 0.07 -4.76 -20.21
N ARG A 176 -0.28 -3.51 -19.87
CA ARG A 176 -0.55 -2.46 -20.87
C ARG A 176 0.67 -2.18 -21.74
N LYS A 177 1.85 -1.99 -21.14
CA LYS A 177 3.10 -1.71 -21.88
C LYS A 177 3.44 -2.81 -22.87
N ARG A 178 3.06 -4.06 -22.59
CA ARG A 178 3.28 -5.23 -23.45
C ARG A 178 2.08 -5.57 -24.36
N GLY A 179 0.94 -4.91 -24.19
CA GLY A 179 -0.30 -5.23 -24.90
C GLY A 179 -0.84 -6.63 -24.59
N LEU A 180 -0.62 -7.13 -23.37
CA LEU A 180 -1.02 -8.47 -22.94
C LEU A 180 -2.29 -8.44 -22.09
N THR A 181 -3.09 -9.50 -22.20
CA THR A 181 -4.33 -9.70 -21.46
C THR A 181 -4.24 -10.79 -20.40
N LEU A 182 -5.00 -10.66 -19.32
CA LEU A 182 -5.00 -11.52 -18.14
C LEU A 182 -6.42 -11.99 -17.81
N ALA A 183 -6.56 -13.27 -17.46
CA ALA A 183 -7.74 -13.84 -16.83
C ALA A 183 -7.38 -14.63 -15.57
N VAL A 184 -8.29 -14.68 -14.59
CA VAL A 184 -8.00 -15.26 -13.26
C VAL A 184 -9.01 -16.33 -12.84
N ALA A 185 -8.54 -17.48 -12.38
CA ALA A 185 -9.36 -18.51 -11.73
C ALA A 185 -9.17 -18.48 -10.21
N GLU A 186 -10.23 -18.16 -9.48
CA GLU A 186 -10.18 -17.99 -8.02
C GLU A 186 -10.96 -19.08 -7.28
N SER A 187 -10.33 -19.70 -6.29
CA SER A 187 -11.01 -20.58 -5.34
C SER A 187 -10.98 -19.96 -3.94
N CYS A 188 -9.90 -20.12 -3.16
CA CYS A 188 -9.89 -19.71 -1.75
C CYS A 188 -9.95 -18.18 -1.54
N THR A 189 -9.52 -17.38 -2.50
CA THR A 189 -9.59 -15.91 -2.50
C THR A 189 -11.01 -15.40 -2.79
N GLY A 190 -11.84 -16.18 -3.49
CA GLY A 190 -13.25 -15.88 -3.70
C GLY A 190 -13.54 -14.56 -4.42
N GLY A 191 -12.72 -14.19 -5.41
CA GLY A 191 -12.88 -12.96 -6.19
C GLY A 191 -12.01 -11.78 -5.74
N LEU A 192 -11.13 -11.99 -4.75
CA LEU A 192 -10.31 -10.91 -4.18
C LEU A 192 -9.22 -10.43 -5.15
N ILE A 193 -8.64 -11.31 -5.97
CA ILE A 193 -7.64 -10.91 -6.98
C ILE A 193 -8.33 -10.04 -8.03
N GLY A 194 -9.46 -10.51 -8.57
CA GLY A 194 -10.27 -9.74 -9.51
C GLY A 194 -10.69 -8.39 -8.92
N HIS A 195 -11.13 -8.36 -7.66
CA HIS A 195 -11.46 -7.13 -6.96
C HIS A 195 -10.30 -6.13 -6.95
N ARG A 196 -9.10 -6.56 -6.54
CA ARG A 196 -7.89 -5.72 -6.51
C ARG A 196 -7.55 -5.17 -7.88
N ILE A 197 -7.50 -6.02 -8.90
CA ILE A 197 -7.22 -5.62 -10.29
C ILE A 197 -8.24 -4.57 -10.78
N THR A 198 -9.54 -4.80 -10.52
CA THR A 198 -10.58 -3.88 -10.98
C THR A 198 -10.60 -2.53 -10.25
N ASN A 199 -9.94 -2.41 -9.11
CA ASN A 199 -9.75 -1.11 -8.43
C ASN A 199 -8.72 -0.22 -9.14
N VAL A 200 -7.93 -0.76 -10.08
CA VAL A 200 -7.01 0.00 -10.93
C VAL A 200 -7.78 0.61 -12.11
N PRO A 201 -7.83 1.96 -12.26
CA PRO A 201 -8.48 2.60 -13.41
C PRO A 201 -7.86 2.14 -14.73
N GLY A 202 -8.71 1.82 -15.73
CA GLY A 202 -8.28 1.27 -17.02
C GLY A 202 -7.88 -0.21 -16.97
N SER A 203 -8.27 -0.95 -15.92
CA SER A 203 -8.05 -2.40 -15.86
C SER A 203 -8.74 -3.16 -16.99
N SER A 204 -9.80 -2.60 -17.58
CA SER A 204 -10.46 -3.13 -18.78
C SER A 204 -9.54 -3.33 -19.99
N ASP A 205 -8.39 -2.63 -20.03
CA ASP A 205 -7.46 -2.72 -21.15
C ASP A 205 -6.68 -4.05 -21.16
N TYR A 206 -6.57 -4.70 -20.00
CA TYR A 206 -5.76 -5.91 -19.85
C TYR A 206 -6.47 -7.03 -19.08
N TYR A 207 -7.46 -6.75 -18.23
CA TYR A 207 -8.13 -7.77 -17.45
C TYR A 207 -9.46 -8.18 -18.10
N LEU A 208 -9.51 -9.41 -18.61
CA LEU A 208 -10.69 -9.93 -19.32
C LEU A 208 -11.78 -10.44 -18.38
N GLY A 209 -11.41 -10.79 -17.15
CA GLY A 209 -12.33 -11.25 -16.12
C GLY A 209 -11.80 -12.43 -15.32
N SER A 210 -12.68 -13.03 -14.54
CA SER A 210 -12.36 -14.18 -13.69
C SER A 210 -13.47 -15.21 -13.62
N VAL A 211 -13.08 -16.41 -13.21
CA VAL A 211 -14.01 -17.47 -12.79
C VAL A 211 -13.75 -17.75 -11.32
N THR A 212 -14.73 -17.49 -10.45
CA THR A 212 -14.66 -17.92 -9.05
C THR A 212 -15.11 -19.39 -8.95
N ALA A 213 -14.19 -20.31 -9.22
CA ALA A 213 -14.42 -21.75 -9.20
C ALA A 213 -14.31 -22.33 -7.79
N TYR A 214 -15.27 -22.01 -6.91
CA TYR A 214 -15.24 -22.46 -5.51
C TYR A 214 -15.50 -23.96 -5.34
N ALA A 215 -16.47 -24.51 -6.10
CA ALA A 215 -16.85 -25.92 -6.06
C ALA A 215 -16.05 -26.79 -7.06
N TYR A 216 -16.06 -28.11 -6.89
CA TYR A 216 -15.35 -29.05 -7.78
C TYR A 216 -15.97 -29.02 -9.18
N GLU A 217 -17.30 -29.04 -9.23
CA GLU A 217 -18.10 -29.04 -10.46
C GLU A 217 -17.83 -27.80 -11.31
N VAL A 218 -17.56 -26.65 -10.67
CA VAL A 218 -17.22 -25.41 -11.38
C VAL A 218 -15.80 -25.48 -11.95
N LYS A 219 -14.84 -26.10 -11.24
CA LYS A 219 -13.49 -26.33 -11.76
C LYS A 219 -13.52 -27.23 -13.00
N GLU A 220 -14.31 -28.29 -12.98
CA GLU A 220 -14.45 -29.19 -14.13
C GLU A 220 -15.21 -28.51 -15.28
N ALA A 221 -16.40 -27.97 -15.01
CA ALA A 221 -17.30 -27.48 -16.06
C ALA A 221 -16.83 -26.18 -16.73
N LEU A 222 -16.26 -25.25 -15.97
CA LEU A 222 -15.85 -23.95 -16.50
C LEU A 222 -14.36 -23.84 -16.78
N LEU A 223 -13.51 -24.58 -16.07
CA LEU A 223 -12.05 -24.50 -16.24
C LEU A 223 -11.45 -25.76 -16.86
N GLY A 224 -12.24 -26.81 -17.12
CA GLY A 224 -11.74 -28.03 -17.73
C GLY A 224 -10.73 -28.79 -16.86
N VAL A 225 -10.71 -28.54 -15.55
CA VAL A 225 -9.91 -29.34 -14.61
C VAL A 225 -10.38 -30.79 -14.72
N ARG A 226 -9.43 -31.72 -14.88
CA ARG A 226 -9.76 -33.12 -15.11
C ARG A 226 -10.30 -33.74 -13.83
N HIS A 227 -11.33 -34.55 -13.97
CA HIS A 227 -11.89 -35.33 -12.87
C HIS A 227 -10.82 -36.13 -12.12
N ASN A 228 -9.90 -36.77 -12.87
CA ASN A 228 -8.83 -37.57 -12.29
C ASN A 228 -7.85 -36.73 -11.46
N THR A 229 -7.57 -35.48 -11.87
CA THR A 229 -6.72 -34.56 -11.11
C THR A 229 -7.35 -34.23 -9.76
N LEU A 230 -8.65 -33.94 -9.74
CA LEU A 230 -9.39 -33.68 -8.50
C LEU A 230 -9.51 -34.93 -7.62
N TYR A 231 -9.64 -36.11 -8.21
CA TYR A 231 -9.72 -37.38 -7.47
C TYR A 231 -8.38 -37.76 -6.83
N GLU A 232 -7.29 -37.75 -7.59
CA GLU A 232 -5.97 -38.22 -7.14
C GLU A 232 -5.26 -37.18 -6.27
N HIS A 233 -5.31 -35.91 -6.69
CA HIS A 233 -4.53 -34.83 -6.04
C HIS A 233 -5.40 -33.93 -5.16
N GLY A 234 -6.71 -33.89 -5.36
CA GLY A 234 -7.63 -33.00 -4.64
C GLY A 234 -7.56 -31.54 -5.11
N ALA A 235 -8.59 -30.75 -4.80
CA ALA A 235 -8.69 -29.37 -5.26
C ALA A 235 -7.57 -28.42 -4.78
N VAL A 236 -6.79 -28.80 -3.77
CA VAL A 236 -5.64 -28.03 -3.26
C VAL A 236 -4.37 -28.81 -3.59
N SER A 237 -3.88 -28.60 -4.81
CA SER A 237 -2.66 -29.23 -5.34
C SER A 237 -2.06 -28.36 -6.45
N ALA A 238 -0.82 -28.67 -6.83
CA ALA A 238 -0.13 -27.97 -7.91
C ALA A 238 -0.81 -28.24 -9.27
N GLU A 239 -1.24 -29.48 -9.48
CA GLU A 239 -1.89 -29.96 -10.70
C GLU A 239 -3.25 -29.28 -10.90
N THR A 240 -4.06 -29.18 -9.85
CA THR A 240 -5.34 -28.45 -9.92
C THR A 240 -5.11 -26.98 -10.20
N ALA A 241 -4.13 -26.33 -9.55
CA ALA A 241 -3.84 -24.92 -9.78
C ALA A 241 -3.43 -24.67 -11.25
N LEU A 242 -2.55 -25.51 -11.78
CA LEU A 242 -2.10 -25.40 -13.17
C LEU A 242 -3.24 -25.59 -14.17
N GLU A 243 -4.06 -26.62 -14.00
CA GLU A 243 -5.22 -26.86 -14.88
C GLU A 243 -6.25 -25.72 -14.78
N MET A 244 -6.46 -25.15 -13.60
CA MET A 244 -7.31 -23.95 -13.43
C MET A 244 -6.76 -22.75 -14.21
N ALA A 245 -5.44 -22.52 -14.20
CA ALA A 245 -4.79 -21.43 -14.93
C ALA A 245 -4.85 -21.64 -16.44
N GLN A 246 -4.60 -22.87 -16.92
CA GLN A 246 -4.75 -23.25 -18.33
C GLN A 246 -6.20 -23.03 -18.80
N GLY A 247 -7.16 -23.51 -18.01
CA GLY A 247 -8.58 -23.42 -18.29
C GLY A 247 -9.07 -21.98 -18.42
N VAL A 248 -8.72 -21.11 -17.46
CA VAL A 248 -9.21 -19.72 -17.49
C VAL A 248 -8.62 -18.93 -18.64
N ARG A 249 -7.33 -19.16 -18.95
CA ARG A 249 -6.67 -18.60 -20.13
C ARG A 249 -7.42 -18.97 -21.40
N GLN A 250 -7.78 -20.25 -21.54
CA GLN A 250 -8.43 -20.77 -22.73
C GLN A 250 -9.88 -20.26 -22.89
N VAL A 251 -10.67 -20.27 -21.80
CA VAL A 251 -12.07 -19.84 -21.82
C VAL A 251 -12.19 -18.34 -22.08
N MET A 252 -11.34 -17.52 -21.47
CA MET A 252 -11.36 -16.07 -21.67
C MET A 252 -10.57 -15.62 -22.91
N ARG A 253 -9.83 -16.53 -23.55
CA ARG A 253 -8.90 -16.23 -24.65
C ARG A 253 -7.89 -15.14 -24.27
N ALA A 254 -7.40 -15.20 -23.02
CA ALA A 254 -6.39 -14.28 -22.51
C ALA A 254 -4.99 -14.72 -22.94
N ASP A 255 -4.04 -13.79 -22.95
CA ASP A 255 -2.63 -14.09 -23.15
C ASP A 255 -2.06 -14.84 -21.93
N LEU A 256 -2.48 -14.43 -20.73
CA LEU A 256 -2.09 -15.03 -19.45
C LEU A 256 -3.29 -15.58 -18.67
N GLY A 257 -3.11 -16.72 -18.03
CA GLY A 257 -4.04 -17.28 -17.03
C GLY A 257 -3.37 -17.39 -15.67
N LEU A 258 -3.99 -16.82 -14.65
CA LEU A 258 -3.57 -16.95 -13.24
C LEU A 258 -4.59 -17.78 -12.48
N ALA A 259 -4.16 -18.64 -11.57
CA ALA A 259 -5.07 -19.37 -10.70
C ALA A 259 -4.59 -19.47 -9.26
N VAL A 260 -5.55 -19.56 -8.34
CA VAL A 260 -5.31 -19.74 -6.91
C VAL A 260 -6.27 -20.77 -6.30
N THR A 261 -5.71 -21.74 -5.59
CA THR A 261 -6.48 -22.72 -4.80
C THR A 261 -5.78 -23.05 -3.49
N GLY A 262 -6.55 -23.23 -2.42
CA GLY A 262 -5.97 -23.32 -1.08
C GLY A 262 -6.97 -23.54 0.05
N ILE A 263 -6.44 -23.67 1.26
CA ILE A 263 -7.21 -23.89 2.50
C ILE A 263 -7.10 -22.63 3.36
N ALA A 264 -8.03 -21.68 3.21
CA ALA A 264 -7.95 -20.42 3.94
C ALA A 264 -8.13 -20.56 5.47
N GLY A 265 -8.81 -21.62 5.94
CA GLY A 265 -9.10 -21.86 7.36
C GLY A 265 -10.44 -21.30 7.84
N PRO A 266 -10.75 -21.42 9.15
CA PRO A 266 -9.92 -22.04 10.19
C PRO A 266 -9.95 -23.58 10.18
N GLY A 267 -10.87 -24.20 9.45
CA GLY A 267 -10.94 -25.66 9.25
C GLY A 267 -10.50 -26.09 7.85
N GLY A 268 -10.66 -27.38 7.53
CA GLY A 268 -10.40 -27.95 6.20
C GLY A 268 -8.96 -28.45 5.98
N GLY A 269 -8.08 -28.30 6.98
CA GLY A 269 -6.77 -28.92 6.96
C GLY A 269 -6.85 -30.46 7.08
N MET A 270 -5.92 -31.15 6.44
CA MET A 270 -5.79 -32.61 6.47
C MET A 270 -4.31 -32.99 6.69
N PRO A 271 -4.00 -34.26 7.05
CA PRO A 271 -2.62 -34.72 7.08
C PRO A 271 -1.89 -34.40 5.76
N GLY A 272 -0.77 -33.67 5.85
CA GLY A 272 0.00 -33.22 4.68
C GLY A 272 -0.52 -31.96 3.98
N LYS A 273 -1.73 -31.47 4.30
CA LYS A 273 -2.34 -30.27 3.73
C LYS A 273 -2.88 -29.34 4.84
N PRO A 274 -2.00 -28.56 5.51
CA PRO A 274 -2.42 -27.73 6.63
C PRO A 274 -3.31 -26.56 6.18
N VAL A 275 -4.02 -25.96 7.15
CA VAL A 275 -4.63 -24.64 6.97
C VAL A 275 -3.54 -23.64 6.58
N GLY A 276 -3.87 -22.76 5.63
CA GLY A 276 -2.95 -21.79 5.04
C GLY A 276 -2.20 -22.31 3.81
N LEU A 277 -2.27 -23.60 3.48
CA LEU A 277 -1.70 -24.14 2.24
C LEU A 277 -2.40 -23.55 1.02
N VAL A 278 -1.63 -22.94 0.12
CA VAL A 278 -2.11 -22.37 -1.13
C VAL A 278 -1.16 -22.73 -2.28
N TYR A 279 -1.73 -23.00 -3.44
CA TYR A 279 -1.04 -23.10 -4.71
C TYR A 279 -1.46 -21.96 -5.63
N LEU A 280 -0.47 -21.31 -6.23
CA LEU A 280 -0.62 -20.27 -7.24
C LEU A 280 -0.06 -20.80 -8.55
N ALA A 281 -0.75 -20.60 -9.66
CA ALA A 281 -0.26 -21.01 -10.97
C ALA A 281 -0.41 -19.89 -11.98
N LEU A 282 0.61 -19.71 -12.83
CA LEU A 282 0.62 -18.77 -13.94
C LEU A 282 0.91 -19.54 -15.23
N VAL A 283 0.09 -19.30 -16.25
CA VAL A 283 0.28 -19.82 -17.60
C VAL A 283 0.39 -18.64 -18.54
N ALA A 284 1.51 -18.56 -19.26
CA ALA A 284 1.78 -17.54 -20.28
C ALA A 284 2.22 -18.23 -21.59
N PRO A 285 2.36 -17.49 -22.71
CA PRO A 285 2.77 -18.09 -23.98
C PRO A 285 4.15 -18.76 -23.94
N ASP A 286 5.02 -18.32 -23.03
CA ASP A 286 6.42 -18.74 -22.91
C ASP A 286 6.70 -19.70 -21.76
N GLY A 287 5.70 -20.03 -20.94
CA GLY A 287 5.89 -20.97 -19.84
C GLY A 287 4.70 -21.16 -18.91
N GLU A 288 4.90 -22.09 -18.00
CA GLU A 288 3.97 -22.45 -16.94
C GLU A 288 4.73 -22.51 -15.62
N TRP A 289 4.18 -21.87 -14.58
CA TRP A 289 4.79 -21.80 -13.26
C TRP A 289 3.76 -22.14 -12.20
N VAL A 290 4.20 -22.87 -11.17
CA VAL A 290 3.36 -23.18 -10.00
C VAL A 290 4.18 -22.97 -8.74
N GLU A 291 3.61 -22.22 -7.80
CA GLU A 291 4.21 -21.98 -6.50
C GLU A 291 3.35 -22.56 -5.38
N ARG A 292 4.03 -23.00 -4.32
CA ARG A 292 3.41 -23.54 -3.11
C ARG A 292 3.75 -22.65 -1.92
N HIS A 293 2.72 -22.17 -1.24
CA HIS A 293 2.82 -21.31 -0.06
C HIS A 293 2.07 -21.91 1.13
N VAL A 294 2.50 -21.57 2.35
CA VAL A 294 1.80 -21.94 3.59
C VAL A 294 1.73 -20.74 4.51
N TRP A 295 0.57 -20.09 4.54
CA TRP A 295 0.31 -18.92 5.36
C TRP A 295 -0.10 -19.29 6.79
N THR A 296 0.25 -18.45 7.77
CA THR A 296 -0.02 -18.72 9.20
C THR A 296 -1.09 -17.79 9.79
N GLY A 297 -1.75 -17.00 8.95
CA GLY A 297 -2.71 -15.98 9.36
C GLY A 297 -4.12 -16.51 9.61
N SER A 298 -5.02 -15.56 9.95
CA SER A 298 -6.46 -15.80 9.99
C SER A 298 -7.02 -16.12 8.61
N ARG A 299 -8.27 -16.57 8.51
CA ARG A 299 -8.94 -16.80 7.22
C ARG A 299 -8.85 -15.57 6.30
N GLN A 300 -9.04 -14.37 6.85
CA GLN A 300 -8.96 -13.13 6.07
C GLN A 300 -7.51 -12.81 5.67
N ALA A 301 -6.56 -12.97 6.58
CA ALA A 301 -5.15 -12.73 6.30
C ALA A 301 -4.59 -13.71 5.26
N ASN A 302 -4.94 -15.00 5.33
CA ASN A 302 -4.54 -16.00 4.34
C ASN A 302 -5.11 -15.70 2.96
N LYS A 303 -6.37 -15.25 2.89
CA LYS A 303 -6.97 -14.79 1.63
C LYS A 303 -6.24 -13.58 1.05
N ALA A 304 -5.87 -12.62 1.90
CA ALA A 304 -5.17 -11.41 1.48
C ALA A 304 -3.72 -11.69 1.05
N ALA A 305 -3.00 -12.57 1.73
CA ALA A 305 -1.64 -12.97 1.35
C ALA A 305 -1.61 -13.78 0.04
N SER A 306 -2.69 -14.50 -0.26
CA SER A 306 -2.83 -15.25 -1.52
C SER A 306 -3.25 -14.41 -2.73
N ALA A 307 -3.72 -13.19 -2.52
CA ALA A 307 -4.29 -12.33 -3.56
C ALA A 307 -3.41 -11.13 -3.83
#